data_AF-A0A9Q4C2W5-F1
#
_entry.id   AF-A0A9Q4C2W5-F1
#
_cell.length_a   1.000
_cell.length_b   1.000
_cell.length_c   1.000
_cell.angle_alpha   90.00
_cell.angle_beta   90.00
_cell.angle_gamma   90.00
#
_symmetry.space_group_name_H-M   'P 1'
#
loop_
_entity.id
_entity.type
_entity.pdbx_description
1 polymer ?
#
loop_
_entity_poly.entity_id
_entity_poly.type
_entity_poly.pdbx_seq_one_letter_code
_entity_poly.pdbx_strand_id
1 'polypeptide(L)' 'REEGVRPLIKHREFHPIDHAHNARIDTDDYGQRALSETVFSSIKRTLGHAVRSRTWYREFREIVLMCSVYNIKRAVTHPN' A
#
# COMPACT_ATOMS: atom_id res chain seq x y z
N ARG A 1 -19.31 -12.53 3.76
CA ARG A 1 -19.11 -11.13 3.31
C ARG A 1 -19.96 -10.96 2.07
N GLU A 2 -20.83 -9.95 2.03
CA GLU A 2 -21.84 -9.75 0.99
C GLU A 2 -21.26 -9.72 -0.44
N GLU A 3 -20.02 -9.26 -0.61
CA GLU A 3 -19.36 -9.19 -1.93
C GLU A 3 -18.46 -10.39 -2.25
N GLY A 4 -18.39 -11.43 -1.41
CA GLY A 4 -17.50 -12.57 -1.65
C GLY A 4 -16.00 -12.27 -1.54
N VAL A 5 -15.61 -11.01 -1.30
CA VAL A 5 -14.21 -10.57 -1.20
C VAL A 5 -13.56 -11.09 0.09
N ARG A 6 -12.50 -11.90 -0.07
CA ARG A 6 -11.67 -12.38 1.03
C ARG A 6 -10.55 -11.38 1.34
N PRO A 7 -10.31 -11.03 2.62
CA PRO A 7 -9.22 -10.14 2.97
C PRO A 7 -7.88 -10.86 2.89
N LEU A 8 -6.88 -10.22 2.28
CA LEU A 8 -5.48 -10.68 2.28
C LEU A 8 -4.75 -10.21 3.54
N ILE A 9 -5.34 -10.45 4.72
CA ILE A 9 -4.77 -10.06 6.02
C ILE A 9 -4.70 -11.31 6.88
N LYS A 10 -3.49 -11.64 7.36
CA LYS A 10 -3.29 -12.76 8.27
C LYS A 10 -4.01 -12.52 9.59
N HIS A 11 -4.70 -13.55 10.05
CA HIS A 11 -5.25 -13.60 11.39
C HIS A 11 -4.14 -13.82 12.41
N ARG A 12 -4.28 -13.22 13.58
CA ARG A 12 -3.46 -13.57 14.74
C ARG A 12 -3.90 -14.95 15.21
N GLU A 13 -2.95 -15.87 15.33
CA GLU A 13 -3.22 -17.29 15.57
C GLU A 13 -3.50 -17.52 17.06
N PHE A 14 -4.78 -17.64 17.40
CA PHE A 14 -5.23 -17.98 18.76
C PHE A 14 -5.97 -19.32 18.78
N HIS A 15 -6.65 -19.66 17.69
CA HIS A 15 -7.39 -20.90 17.52
C HIS A 15 -6.95 -21.67 16.26
N PRO A 16 -7.16 -23.00 16.20
CA PRO A 16 -6.82 -23.82 15.02
C PRO A 16 -7.48 -23.35 13.71
N ILE A 17 -8.64 -22.69 13.81
CA ILE A 17 -9.32 -22.11 12.64
C ILE A 17 -8.56 -20.93 12.03
N ASP A 18 -7.81 -20.17 12.83
CA ASP A 18 -6.99 -19.05 12.34
C ASP A 18 -5.82 -19.55 11.49
N HIS A 19 -5.19 -20.65 11.90
CA HIS A 19 -4.18 -21.34 11.10
C HIS A 19 -4.75 -21.81 9.75
N ALA A 20 -5.95 -22.41 9.76
CA ALA A 20 -6.59 -22.86 8.53
C ALA A 20 -6.95 -21.69 7.60
N HIS A 21 -7.31 -20.52 8.14
CA HIS A 21 -7.53 -19.30 7.37
C HIS A 21 -6.22 -18.74 6.80
N ASN A 22 -5.15 -18.67 7.60
CA ASN A 22 -3.84 -18.19 7.15
C ASN A 22 -3.23 -19.08 6.07
N ALA A 23 -3.39 -20.40 6.17
CA ALA A 23 -2.89 -21.38 5.20
C ALA A 23 -3.56 -21.28 3.81
N ARG A 24 -4.74 -20.65 3.73
CA ARG A 24 -5.49 -20.43 2.48
C ARG A 24 -5.15 -19.11 1.80
N ILE A 25 -4.32 -18.26 2.40
CA ILE A 25 -3.90 -16.99 1.80
C ILE A 25 -2.84 -17.28 0.74
N ASP A 26 -3.06 -16.77 -0.47
CA ASP A 26 -2.03 -16.77 -1.51
C ASP A 26 -0.85 -15.88 -1.06
N THR A 27 0.35 -16.46 -1.08
CA THR A 27 1.56 -15.80 -0.61
C THR A 27 2.01 -14.70 -1.56
N ASP A 28 1.80 -14.87 -2.87
CA ASP A 28 2.20 -13.89 -3.87
C ASP A 28 1.31 -12.64 -3.78
N ASP A 29 0.00 -12.84 -3.64
CA ASP A 29 -0.96 -11.76 -3.42
C ASP A 29 -0.74 -11.06 -2.08
N TYR A 30 -0.44 -11.80 -1.01
CA TYR A 30 -0.09 -11.21 0.28
C TYR A 30 1.22 -10.41 0.22
N GLY A 31 2.17 -10.83 -0.62
CA GLY A 31 3.46 -10.16 -0.84
C GLY A 31 3.31 -8.73 -1.39
N GLN A 32 2.23 -8.44 -2.13
CA GLN A 32 1.93 -7.10 -2.66
C GLN A 32 1.77 -6.04 -1.56
N ARG A 33 1.39 -6.45 -0.35
CA ARG A 33 1.29 -5.54 0.81
C ARG A 33 2.65 -4.96 1.18
N ALA A 34 3.68 -5.80 1.29
CA ALA A 34 5.02 -5.36 1.65
C ALA A 34 5.63 -4.44 0.58
N LEU A 35 5.32 -4.71 -0.69
CA LEU A 35 5.68 -3.84 -1.81
C LEU A 35 5.02 -2.46 -1.70
N SER A 36 3.71 -2.44 -1.43
CA SER A 36 2.96 -1.20 -1.23
C SER A 36 3.51 -0.38 -0.05
N GLU A 37 3.75 -1.03 1.09
CA GLU A 37 4.35 -0.38 2.28
C GLU A 37 5.72 0.23 1.97
N THR A 38 6.56 -0.46 1.19
CA THR A 38 7.88 0.01 0.76
C THR A 38 7.78 1.23 -0.15
N VAL A 39 6.86 1.21 -1.12
CA VAL A 39 6.61 2.35 -2.03
C VAL A 39 6.11 3.56 -1.24
N PHE A 40 5.12 3.38 -0.35
CA PHE A 40 4.61 4.48 0.46
C PHE A 40 5.66 5.05 1.41
N SER A 41 6.51 4.20 1.99
CA SER A 41 7.65 4.65 2.81
C SER A 41 8.63 5.50 1.99
N SER A 42 8.96 5.05 0.78
CA SER A 42 9.82 5.79 -0.15
C SER A 42 9.25 7.16 -0.52
N ILE A 43 7.96 7.22 -0.84
CA ILE A 43 7.26 8.47 -1.17
C ILE A 43 7.29 9.43 0.03
N LYS A 44 6.97 8.95 1.23
CA LYS A 44 6.99 9.79 2.45
C LYS A 44 8.38 10.37 2.74
N ARG A 45 9.44 9.57 2.59
CA ARG A 45 10.82 10.02 2.83
C ARG A 45 11.31 11.03 1.78
N THR A 46 10.88 10.89 0.52
CA THR A 46 11.39 11.70 -0.60
C THR A 46 10.55 12.95 -0.87
N LEU A 47 9.22 12.83 -0.77
CA LEU A 47 8.27 13.88 -1.15
C LEU A 47 7.38 14.33 0.01
N GLY A 48 7.38 13.64 1.17
CA GLY A 48 6.43 13.88 2.25
C GLY A 48 6.46 15.30 2.84
N HIS A 49 7.58 16.02 2.74
CA HIS A 49 7.67 17.44 3.13
C HIS A 49 6.92 18.38 2.18
N ALA A 50 6.55 17.93 0.97
CA ALA A 50 5.90 18.77 -0.04
C ALA A 50 4.41 19.03 0.24
N VAL A 51 3.77 18.23 1.11
CA VAL A 51 2.39 18.47 1.54
C VAL A 51 2.36 19.67 2.47
N ARG A 52 1.58 20.69 2.11
CA ARG A 52 1.47 21.95 2.87
C ARG A 52 0.03 22.33 3.17
N SER A 53 -0.95 21.73 2.49
CA SER A 53 -2.34 22.07 2.73
C SER A 53 -2.78 21.72 4.15
N ARG A 54 -3.77 22.48 4.64
CA ARG A 54 -4.43 22.25 5.94
C ARG A 54 -5.89 21.84 5.78
N THR A 55 -6.34 21.68 4.54
CA THR A 55 -7.70 21.30 4.20
C THR A 55 -7.67 19.90 3.63
N TRP A 56 -8.46 19.00 4.23
CA TRP A 56 -8.47 17.57 3.90
C TRP A 56 -8.49 17.26 2.40
N TYR A 57 -9.40 17.89 1.63
CA TYR A 57 -9.51 17.62 0.20
C TYR A 57 -8.26 18.04 -0.59
N ARG A 58 -7.58 19.10 -0.15
CA ARG A 58 -6.33 19.57 -0.79
C ARG A 58 -5.15 18.70 -0.38
N GLU A 59 -5.07 18.26 0.87
CA GLU A 59 -4.07 17.28 1.32
C GLU A 59 -4.18 15.98 0.51
N PHE A 60 -5.40 15.48 0.30
CA PHE A 60 -5.64 14.31 -0.54
C PHE A 60 -5.08 14.50 -1.97
N ARG A 61 -5.37 15.64 -2.60
CA ARG A 61 -4.85 15.95 -3.93
C ARG A 61 -3.33 16.09 -3.97
N GLU A 62 -2.73 16.68 -2.94
CA GLU A 62 -1.28 16.79 -2.80
C GLU A 62 -0.64 15.40 -2.69
N ILE A 63 -1.23 14.48 -1.93
CA ILE A 63 -0.78 13.08 -1.83
C ILE A 63 -0.86 12.36 -3.17
N VAL A 64 -1.98 12.48 -3.89
CA VAL A 64 -2.13 11.88 -5.24
C VAL A 64 -1.05 12.41 -6.18
N LEU A 65 -0.80 13.73 -6.16
CA LEU A 65 0.23 14.35 -6.99
C LEU A 65 1.63 13.84 -6.64
N MET A 66 1.97 13.67 -5.36
CA MET A 66 3.25 13.09 -4.95
C MET A 66 3.44 11.67 -5.49
N CYS A 67 2.41 10.83 -5.43
CA CYS A 67 2.45 9.48 -6.00
C CYS A 67 2.70 9.52 -7.51
N SER A 68 2.01 10.41 -8.25
CA SER A 68 2.22 10.60 -9.69
C SER A 68 3.65 11.05 -10.00
N VAL A 69 4.17 12.03 -9.28
CA VAL A 69 5.55 12.54 -9.45
C VAL A 69 6.57 11.44 -9.16
N TYR A 70 6.37 10.65 -8.10
CA TYR A 70 7.23 9.52 -7.78
C TYR A 70 7.29 8.51 -8.91
N ASN A 71 6.14 8.13 -9.47
CA ASN A 71 6.07 7.19 -10.58
C ASN A 71 6.75 7.71 -11.84
N ILE A 72 6.55 8.99 -12.19
CA ILE A 72 7.23 9.64 -13.34
C ILE A 72 8.74 9.65 -13.12
N LYS A 73 9.21 10.09 -11.95
CA LYS A 73 10.65 10.09 -11.62
C LYS A 73 11.24 8.69 -11.74
N ARG A 74 10.56 7.68 -11.18
CA ARG A 74 10.99 6.29 -11.25
C ARG A 74 11.08 5.79 -12.70
N ALA A 75 10.09 6.11 -13.54
CA ALA A 75 10.06 5.70 -14.94
C ALA A 75 11.18 6.36 -15.78
N VAL A 76 11.54 7.61 -15.48
CA VAL A 76 12.63 8.31 -16.16
C VAL A 76 14.01 7.84 -15.69
N THR A 77 14.18 7.60 -14.38
CA THR A 77 15.46 7.16 -13.81
C THR A 77 15.76 5.69 -14.08
N HIS A 78 14.72 4.85 -14.14
CA HIS A 78 14.82 3.43 -14.45
C HIS A 78 13.95 3.09 -15.66
N PRO A 79 14.37 3.51 -16.86
CA PRO A 79 13.73 3.02 -18.07
C PRO A 79 13.96 1.51 -18.17
N ASN A 80 12.90 0.77 -18.55
CA ASN A 80 12.99 -0.67 -18.81
C ASN A 80 13.97 -0.97 -19.93
#